data_AF-A0A6J1VWR2-F1
#
_entry.id   AF-A0A6J1VWR2-F1
#
_cell.length_a   1.000
_cell.length_b   1.000
_cell.length_c   1.000
_cell.angle_alpha   90.00
_cell.angle_beta   90.00
_cell.angle_gamma   90.00
#
_symmetry.space_group_name_H-M   'P 1'
#
loop_
_entity.id
_entity.type
_entity.pdbx_description
1 polymer ?
#
loop_
_entity_poly.entity_id
_entity_poly.type
_entity_poly.pdbx_seq_one_letter_code
_entity_poly.pdbx_strand_id
1 'polypeptide(L)'
;MSSLTMANKEQEEKETQKRFRIFAENLERARLYQELDQGTAEYGVTKFSDLTEEEFRAAYLNPLLAKLPGRPMKVASVPNGSFPEEWDWRDHGAVTGVKNQGECGSCWAFSVTGNVEGQWYLHKGTLLSLSEQ
;
A
#
# COMPACT_ATOMS: atom_id res chain seq x y z
N MET A 1 28.11 18.13 -26.78
CA MET A 1 26.71 18.12 -26.29
C MET A 1 25.79 17.09 -26.98
N SER A 2 26.16 16.46 -28.11
CA SER A 2 25.27 15.53 -28.86
C SER A 2 25.31 14.05 -28.41
N SER A 3 26.40 13.60 -27.79
CA SER A 3 26.58 12.16 -27.48
C SER A 3 25.85 11.71 -26.20
N LEU A 4 25.77 12.60 -25.21
CA LEU A 4 25.06 12.36 -23.95
C LEU A 4 23.55 12.24 -24.18
N THR A 5 23.00 13.02 -25.11
CA THR A 5 21.57 12.99 -25.47
C THR A 5 21.18 11.73 -26.21
N MET A 6 22.06 11.17 -27.05
CA MET A 6 21.81 9.89 -27.72
C MET A 6 21.90 8.71 -26.75
N ALA A 7 22.89 8.70 -25.85
CA ALA A 7 23.02 7.66 -24.83
C ALA A 7 21.81 7.64 -23.87
N ASN A 8 21.30 8.80 -23.47
CA ASN A 8 20.10 8.88 -22.64
C ASN A 8 18.85 8.34 -23.35
N LYS A 9 18.68 8.63 -24.65
CA LYS A 9 17.56 8.10 -25.44
C LYS A 9 17.63 6.58 -25.59
N GLU A 10 18.81 6.03 -25.88
CA GLU A 10 19.00 4.58 -25.99
C GLU A 10 18.71 3.87 -24.64
N GLN A 11 19.10 4.50 -23.53
CA GLN A 11 18.82 3.97 -22.20
C GLN A 11 17.32 4.05 -21.85
N GLU A 12 16.64 5.13 -22.24
CA GLU A 12 15.19 5.29 -22.09
C GLU A 12 14.41 4.26 -22.92
N GLU A 13 14.84 3.98 -24.16
CA GLU A 13 14.24 2.94 -25.01
C GLU A 13 14.41 1.55 -24.39
N LYS A 14 15.61 1.22 -23.88
CA LYS A 14 15.87 -0.05 -23.20
C LYS A 14 15.01 -0.22 -21.95
N GLU A 15 14.88 0.83 -21.13
CA GLU A 15 14.04 0.78 -19.93
C GLU A 15 12.55 0.64 -20.31
N THR A 16 12.10 1.36 -21.34
CA THR A 16 10.72 1.26 -21.85
C THR A 16 10.38 -0.16 -22.31
N GLN A 17 11.28 -0.80 -23.08
CA GLN A 17 11.10 -2.19 -23.51
C GLN A 17 11.09 -3.16 -22.32
N LYS A 18 11.95 -2.94 -21.32
CA LYS A 18 11.97 -3.73 -20.09
C LYS A 18 10.65 -3.60 -19.33
N ARG A 19 10.16 -2.38 -19.09
CA ARG A 19 8.90 -2.10 -18.38
C ARG A 19 7.70 -2.70 -19.09
N PHE A 20 7.64 -2.56 -20.42
CA PHE A 20 6.58 -3.16 -21.22
C PHE A 20 6.55 -4.69 -21.10
N ARG A 21 7.72 -5.34 -21.13
CA ARG A 21 7.80 -6.81 -20.93
C ARG A 21 7.27 -7.22 -19.56
N ILE A 22 7.72 -6.56 -18.49
CA ILE A 22 7.25 -6.84 -17.13
C ILE A 22 5.73 -6.62 -17.01
N PHE A 23 5.24 -5.53 -17.60
CA PHE A 23 3.82 -5.22 -17.65
C PHE A 23 3.01 -6.33 -18.33
N ALA A 24 3.45 -6.80 -19.50
CA ALA A 24 2.77 -7.87 -20.22
C ALA A 24 2.75 -9.19 -19.41
N GLU A 25 3.86 -9.55 -18.77
CA GLU A 25 3.97 -10.72 -17.91
C GLU A 25 3.03 -10.62 -16.69
N ASN A 26 2.98 -9.46 -16.03
CA ASN A 26 2.12 -9.23 -14.89
C ASN A 26 0.63 -9.13 -15.28
N LEU A 27 0.31 -8.63 -16.47
CA LEU A 27 -1.06 -8.61 -16.98
C LEU A 27 -1.58 -10.04 -17.23
N GLU A 28 -0.76 -10.93 -17.79
CA GLU A 28 -1.13 -12.34 -17.94
C GLU A 28 -1.31 -13.01 -16.57
N ARG A 29 -0.45 -12.72 -15.59
CA ARG A 29 -0.65 -13.18 -14.21
C ARG A 29 -1.98 -12.70 -13.61
N ALA A 30 -2.31 -11.41 -13.78
CA ALA A 30 -3.56 -10.86 -13.28
C ALA A 30 -4.77 -11.53 -13.95
N ARG A 31 -4.70 -11.80 -15.26
CA ARG A 31 -5.72 -12.55 -16.01
C ARG A 31 -5.91 -13.95 -15.45
N LEU A 32 -4.81 -14.69 -15.22
CA LEU A 32 -4.85 -16.02 -14.62
C LEU A 32 -5.45 -16.00 -13.21
N TYR A 33 -5.10 -15.02 -12.38
CA TYR A 33 -5.73 -14.88 -11.06
C TYR A 33 -7.21 -14.58 -11.15
N GLN A 34 -7.64 -13.73 -12.09
CA GLN A 34 -9.06 -13.45 -12.30
C GLN A 34 -9.85 -14.69 -12.75
N GLU A 35 -9.27 -15.55 -13.59
CA GLU A 35 -9.90 -16.81 -14.02
C GLU A 35 -10.01 -17.84 -12.90
N LEU A 36 -9.05 -17.85 -11.97
CA LEU A 36 -9.03 -18.76 -10.82
C LEU A 36 -9.83 -18.24 -9.63
N ASP A 37 -10.11 -16.94 -9.59
CA ASP A 37 -10.87 -16.31 -8.53
C ASP A 37 -12.34 -16.75 -8.55
N GLN A 38 -12.89 -17.01 -7.37
CA GLN A 38 -14.26 -17.51 -7.21
C GLN A 38 -15.27 -16.38 -6.93
N GLY A 39 -14.99 -15.16 -7.42
CA GLY A 39 -15.79 -13.96 -7.18
C GLY A 39 -15.46 -13.28 -5.85
N THR A 40 -14.25 -13.48 -5.34
CA THR A 40 -13.75 -12.88 -4.10
C THR A 40 -12.93 -11.62 -4.33
N ALA A 41 -12.35 -11.46 -5.51
CA ALA A 41 -11.51 -10.32 -5.85
C ALA A 41 -11.54 -9.99 -7.35
N GLU A 42 -11.22 -8.75 -7.67
CA GLU A 42 -10.96 -8.28 -9.02
C GLU A 42 -9.47 -8.03 -9.21
N TYR A 43 -8.88 -8.61 -10.25
CA TYR A 43 -7.47 -8.48 -10.58
C TYR A 43 -7.32 -7.68 -11.87
N GLY A 44 -6.51 -6.62 -11.83
CA GLY A 44 -6.35 -5.72 -12.96
C GLY A 44 -5.06 -4.91 -12.93
N VAL A 45 -4.98 -3.97 -13.86
CA VAL A 45 -3.83 -3.07 -13.99
C VAL A 45 -3.76 -2.11 -12.81
N THR A 46 -2.57 -1.96 -12.24
CA THR A 46 -2.29 -1.01 -11.16
C THR A 46 -1.03 -0.21 -11.49
N LYS A 47 -0.71 0.80 -10.65
CA LYS A 47 0.55 1.56 -10.75
C LYS A 47 1.82 0.72 -10.54
N PHE A 48 1.68 -0.56 -10.18
CA PHE A 48 2.79 -1.48 -9.94
C PHE A 48 2.93 -2.54 -11.03
N SER A 49 2.07 -2.51 -12.06
CA SER A 49 2.01 -3.58 -13.05
C SER A 49 3.30 -3.74 -13.86
N ASP A 50 4.16 -2.74 -13.93
CA ASP A 50 5.45 -2.76 -14.64
C ASP A 50 6.66 -3.00 -13.72
N LEU A 51 6.43 -3.38 -12.46
CA LEU A 51 7.48 -3.72 -11.49
C LEU A 51 7.68 -5.23 -11.36
N THR A 52 8.93 -5.67 -11.21
CA THR A 52 9.19 -7.04 -10.73
C THR A 52 8.88 -7.17 -9.24
N GLU A 53 8.76 -8.40 -8.74
CA GLU A 53 8.58 -8.64 -7.30
C GLU A 53 9.73 -8.07 -6.47
N GLU A 54 10.96 -8.18 -6.98
CA GLU A 54 12.17 -7.65 -6.33
C GLU A 54 12.17 -6.12 -6.30
N GLU A 55 11.79 -5.47 -7.41
CA GLU A 55 11.66 -4.01 -7.48
C GLU A 55 10.58 -3.52 -6.51
N PHE A 56 9.42 -4.17 -6.49
CA PHE A 56 8.34 -3.85 -5.55
C PHE A 56 8.79 -4.01 -4.10
N ARG A 57 9.44 -5.13 -3.78
CA ARG A 57 9.97 -5.42 -2.44
C ARG A 57 11.01 -4.39 -2.01
N ALA A 58 11.91 -3.97 -2.91
CA ALA A 58 12.97 -3.03 -2.59
C ALA A 58 12.43 -1.60 -2.31
N ALA A 59 11.42 -1.17 -3.06
CA ALA A 59 10.87 0.19 -2.96
C ALA A 59 9.76 0.34 -1.90
N TYR A 60 8.87 -0.66 -1.76
CA TYR A 60 7.62 -0.49 -1.01
C TYR A 60 7.55 -1.30 0.29
N LEU A 61 8.41 -2.30 0.49
CA LEU A 61 8.44 -3.11 1.70
C LEU A 61 9.61 -2.72 2.61
N ASN A 62 9.45 -2.98 3.92
CA ASN A 62 10.52 -2.78 4.89
C ASN A 62 10.84 -4.11 5.60
N PRO A 63 11.75 -4.93 5.05
CA PRO A 63 12.08 -6.24 5.61
C PRO A 63 12.81 -6.16 6.96
N LEU A 64 13.30 -4.98 7.36
CA LEU A 64 13.94 -4.79 8.66
C LEU A 64 12.92 -4.85 9.80
N LEU A 65 11.68 -4.41 9.57
CA LEU A 65 10.61 -4.46 10.58
C LEU A 65 10.27 -5.89 10.98
N ALA A 66 10.32 -6.84 10.05
CA ALA A 66 10.07 -8.26 10.34
C ALA A 66 11.13 -8.90 11.26
N LYS A 67 12.31 -8.28 11.38
CA LYS A 67 13.40 -8.76 12.25
C LYS A 67 13.35 -8.16 13.65
N LEU A 68 12.51 -7.15 13.88
CA LEU A 68 12.40 -6.52 15.20
C LEU A 68 11.59 -7.43 16.12
N PRO A 69 12.08 -7.69 17.35
CA PRO A 69 11.30 -8.45 18.32
C PRO A 69 10.02 -7.67 18.64
N GLY A 70 8.86 -8.29 18.42
CA GLY A 70 7.58 -7.72 18.81
C GLY A 70 7.57 -7.46 20.31
N ARG A 71 7.15 -6.25 20.72
CA ARG A 71 6.86 -5.99 22.12
C ARG A 71 5.45 -6.50 22.40
N PRO A 72 5.25 -7.38 23.40
CA PRO A 72 3.92 -7.84 23.74
C PRO A 72 3.09 -6.63 24.20
N MET A 73 2.01 -6.34 23.47
CA MET A 73 1.05 -5.33 23.88
C MET A 73 0.09 -5.91 24.91
N LYS A 74 -0.40 -5.07 25.82
CA LYS A 74 -1.49 -5.46 26.72
C LYS A 74 -2.74 -5.72 25.86
N VAL A 75 -3.30 -6.92 26.00
CA VAL A 75 -4.57 -7.27 25.34
C VAL A 75 -5.66 -6.31 25.85
N ALA A 76 -6.40 -5.71 24.92
CA ALA A 76 -7.51 -4.84 25.26
C ALA A 76 -8.63 -5.64 25.93
N SER A 77 -9.23 -5.08 26.98
CA SER A 77 -10.45 -5.66 27.56
C SER A 77 -11.61 -5.32 26.63
N VAL A 78 -12.18 -6.34 25.98
CA VAL A 78 -13.39 -6.18 25.19
C VAL A 78 -14.59 -6.18 26.15
N PRO A 79 -15.43 -5.14 26.15
CA PRO A 79 -16.63 -5.10 26.99
C PRO A 79 -17.58 -6.25 26.64
N ASN A 80 -18.29 -6.78 27.64
CA ASN A 80 -19.41 -7.68 27.37
C ASN A 80 -20.56 -6.88 26.76
N GLY A 81 -21.12 -7.35 25.65
CA GLY A 81 -22.26 -6.69 25.00
C GLY A 81 -22.61 -7.29 23.64
N SER A 82 -23.71 -6.81 23.07
CA SER A 82 -24.07 -7.05 21.67
C SER A 82 -23.35 -6.02 20.80
N PHE A 83 -22.59 -6.50 19.83
CA PHE A 83 -21.97 -5.68 18.80
C PHE A 83 -22.80 -5.79 17.52
N PRO A 84 -22.80 -4.75 16.67
CA PRO A 84 -23.39 -4.86 15.34
C PRO A 84 -22.65 -5.93 14.51
N GLU A 85 -23.36 -6.58 13.61
CA GLU A 85 -22.80 -7.57 12.68
C GLU A 85 -21.79 -6.92 11.72
N GLU A 86 -22.05 -5.66 11.34
CA GLU A 86 -21.19 -4.87 10.46
C GLU A 86 -20.93 -3.49 11.08
N TRP A 87 -19.70 -3.01 10.97
CA TRP A 87 -19.31 -1.69 11.45
C TRP A 87 -18.19 -1.09 10.58
N ASP A 88 -18.42 0.11 10.06
CA ASP A 88 -17.45 0.83 9.26
C ASP A 88 -17.19 2.23 9.82
N TRP A 89 -15.99 2.43 10.39
CA TRP A 89 -15.58 3.72 10.94
C TRP A 89 -15.56 4.87 9.93
N ARG A 90 -15.52 4.59 8.62
CA ARG A 90 -15.61 5.60 7.56
C ARG A 90 -16.96 6.30 7.57
N ASP A 91 -18.04 5.56 7.80
CA ASP A 91 -19.41 6.09 7.86
C ASP A 91 -19.63 6.97 9.10
N HIS A 92 -18.72 6.91 10.06
CA HIS A 92 -18.75 7.68 11.30
C HIS A 92 -17.76 8.85 11.32
N GLY A 93 -17.04 9.12 10.22
CA GLY A 93 -16.10 10.24 10.12
C GLY A 93 -14.78 10.04 10.88
N ALA A 94 -14.48 8.82 11.32
CA ALA A 94 -13.29 8.50 12.11
C ALA A 94 -12.08 8.08 11.26
N VAL A 95 -12.15 8.25 9.93
CA VAL A 95 -11.13 7.79 8.98
C VAL A 95 -10.84 8.91 7.98
N THR A 96 -9.56 9.25 7.81
CA THR A 96 -9.12 10.24 6.82
C THR A 96 -9.19 9.68 5.39
N GLY A 97 -9.04 10.56 4.40
CA GLY A 97 -8.93 10.14 3.00
C GLY A 97 -7.72 9.24 2.77
N VAL A 98 -7.81 8.35 1.77
CA VAL A 98 -6.71 7.45 1.41
C VAL A 98 -5.46 8.24 1.03
N LYS A 99 -4.33 7.86 1.60
CA LYS A 99 -3.01 8.47 1.35
C LYS A 99 -2.13 7.59 0.46
N ASN A 100 -0.95 8.06 0.09
CA ASN A 100 0.00 7.34 -0.77
C ASN A 100 1.43 7.42 -0.20
N GLN A 101 2.00 6.27 0.18
CA GLN A 101 3.34 6.19 0.76
C GLN A 101 4.48 6.49 -0.23
N GLY A 102 4.19 6.53 -1.53
CA GLY A 102 5.21 6.67 -2.58
C GLY A 102 6.16 5.46 -2.61
N GLU A 103 7.34 5.65 -3.19
CA GLU A 103 8.42 4.64 -3.25
C GLU A 103 9.20 4.57 -1.93
N CYS A 104 8.48 4.37 -0.84
CA CYS A 104 9.06 4.26 0.49
C CYS A 104 8.38 3.13 1.26
N GLY A 105 9.16 2.32 1.97
CA GLY A 105 8.67 1.32 2.92
C GLY A 105 8.11 1.92 4.22
N SER A 106 7.32 2.98 4.13
CA SER A 106 6.78 3.78 5.24
C SER A 106 5.34 3.40 5.64
N CYS A 107 4.76 2.33 5.09
CA CYS A 107 3.40 1.87 5.41
C CYS A 107 3.12 1.74 6.92
N TRP A 108 4.14 1.43 7.72
CA TRP A 108 4.04 1.40 9.19
C TRP A 108 3.64 2.76 9.79
N ALA A 109 4.15 3.87 9.25
CA ALA A 109 3.86 5.21 9.71
C ALA A 109 2.42 5.61 9.35
N PHE A 110 1.96 5.25 8.15
CA PHE A 110 0.56 5.42 7.73
C PHE A 110 -0.41 4.61 8.60
N SER A 111 -0.04 3.38 8.97
CA SER A 111 -0.84 2.55 9.89
C SER A 111 -0.96 3.19 11.28
N VAL A 112 0.16 3.71 11.80
CA VAL A 112 0.19 4.41 13.10
C VAL A 112 -0.65 5.68 13.07
N THR A 113 -0.43 6.55 12.08
CA THR A 113 -1.17 7.82 11.97
C THR A 113 -2.66 7.57 11.79
N GLY A 114 -3.09 6.67 10.90
CA GLY A 114 -4.51 6.34 10.72
C GLY A 114 -5.19 5.85 12.00
N ASN A 115 -4.50 5.04 12.82
CA ASN A 115 -5.03 4.64 14.12
C ASN A 115 -5.18 5.83 15.08
N VAL A 116 -4.15 6.67 15.21
CA VAL A 116 -4.14 7.82 16.11
C VAL A 116 -5.17 8.87 15.68
N GLU A 117 -5.32 9.11 14.38
CA GLU A 117 -6.34 10.00 13.80
C GLU A 117 -7.75 9.55 14.22
N GLY A 118 -8.05 8.25 14.08
CA GLY A 118 -9.35 7.70 14.49
C GLY A 118 -9.60 7.80 16.00
N GLN A 119 -8.61 7.44 16.83
CA GLN A 119 -8.72 7.60 18.29
C GLN A 119 -8.89 9.06 18.71
N TRP A 120 -8.19 9.98 18.04
CA TRP A 120 -8.32 11.41 18.27
C TRP A 120 -9.73 11.90 17.93
N TYR A 121 -10.28 11.48 16.79
CA TYR A 121 -11.64 11.80 16.40
C TYR A 121 -12.67 11.32 17.44
N LEU A 122 -12.54 10.08 17.93
CA LEU A 122 -13.45 9.56 18.96
C LEU A 122 -13.38 10.34 20.27
N HIS A 123 -12.20 10.83 20.63
CA HIS A 123 -11.98 11.56 21.88
C HIS A 123 -12.33 13.06 21.77
N LYS A 124 -12.11 13.69 20.61
CA LYS A 124 -12.21 15.15 20.42
C LYS A 124 -13.34 15.59 19.49
N GLY A 125 -13.94 14.68 18.75
CA GLY A 125 -14.98 14.97 17.74
C GLY A 125 -14.47 15.70 16.49
N THR A 126 -13.15 15.81 16.31
CA THR A 126 -12.53 16.50 15.16
C THR A 126 -11.55 15.57 14.48
N LEU A 127 -11.67 15.41 13.16
CA LEU A 127 -10.79 14.55 12.39
C LEU A 127 -9.60 15.38 11.91
N LEU A 128 -8.40 14.91 12.24
CA LEU A 128 -7.15 15.51 11.79
C LEU A 128 -6.43 14.56 10.86
N SER A 129 -5.64 15.11 9.93
CA SER A 129 -4.66 14.34 9.17
C SER A 129 -3.28 14.60 9.76
N LEU A 130 -2.64 13.56 10.26
CA LEU A 130 -1.32 13.60 10.91
C LEU A 130 -0.19 13.37 9.91
N SER A 131 1.02 13.83 10.28
CA SER A 131 2.24 13.66 9.49
C SER A 131 2.82 12.26 9.66
N GLU A 132 3.07 11.58 8.54
CA GLU A 132 3.91 10.38 8.49
C GLU A 132 5.41 10.67 8.37
N GLN A 133 5.75 11.91 8.01
CA GLN A 133 7.13 12.43 7.86
C GLN A 133 7.70 12.89 9.20
#